data_AF-A0A3B6ANZ9-F1
#
_entry.id   AF-A0A3B6ANZ9-F1
#
_cell.length_a   1.000
_cell.length_b   1.000
_cell.length_c   1.000
_cell.angle_alpha   90.00
_cell.angle_beta   90.00
_cell.angle_gamma   90.00
#
_symmetry.space_group_name_H-M   'P 1'
#
loop_
_entity.id
_entity.type
_entity.pdbx_description
1 polymer ?
#
loop_
_entity_poly.entity_id
_entity_poly.type
_entity_poly.pdbx_seq_one_letter_code
_entity_poly.pdbx_strand_id
1 'polypeptide(L)'
;MHNTNRIFPEEGFRFCNSANIVSVSIVSSDYGYPLNVYGTIIARDSLDRQRIYLFQRAKDDCQNISSKNDVLVLTGPKRGLMICDSIIFEVDLKVKDVNGRKVKDERVSKGLMEINGIKRLSYPPKYQVQTEKLVSMHSTLDLNYTFVRNAVEGTVEARMILEEGPVDYFHGKIVAHTSSFPCDIMLHDSELAGMLTAGEGGILQTARRVVSVSIDETLLLTVAAATSGVGTVEFTPKRGSYDEEKITCGDYKMLVKVTWSIVCW
;
A
#
# COMPACT_ATOMS: atom_id res chain seq x y z
N MET A 1 -13.91 15.32 -5.89
CA MET A 1 -13.29 16.67 -5.78
C MET A 1 -12.55 16.67 -4.45
N HIS A 2 -11.26 16.38 -4.46
CA HIS A 2 -10.46 16.28 -3.24
C HIS A 2 -10.02 17.69 -2.83
N ASN A 3 -10.50 18.15 -1.66
CA ASN A 3 -10.10 19.44 -1.09
C ASN A 3 -8.69 19.32 -0.49
N THR A 4 -7.66 19.32 -1.33
CA THR A 4 -6.25 19.21 -0.90
C THR A 4 -5.64 20.53 -0.39
N ASN A 5 -6.41 21.63 -0.38
CA ASN A 5 -5.91 22.97 -0.02
C ASN A 5 -6.56 23.56 1.26
N ARG A 6 -7.26 22.76 2.07
CA ARG A 6 -7.80 23.27 3.35
C ARG A 6 -6.72 23.22 4.43
N ILE A 7 -6.36 24.39 4.94
CA ILE A 7 -5.61 24.55 6.19
C ILE A 7 -6.62 24.32 7.32
N PHE A 8 -6.41 23.28 8.12
CA PHE A 8 -7.29 22.96 9.25
C PHE A 8 -6.83 23.74 10.50
N PRO A 9 -7.75 24.42 11.22
CA PRO A 9 -7.40 25.11 12.46
C PRO A 9 -6.90 24.12 13.53
N GLU A 10 -6.00 24.58 14.40
CA GLU A 10 -5.33 23.76 15.43
C GLU A 10 -6.30 23.21 16.50
N GLU A 11 -7.44 23.86 16.71
CA GLU A 11 -8.42 23.50 17.74
C GLU A 11 -9.66 22.81 17.16
N GLY A 12 -10.01 21.65 17.72
CA GLY A 12 -11.33 21.03 17.58
C GLY A 12 -11.42 19.70 16.81
N PHE A 13 -10.43 19.35 15.98
CA PHE A 13 -10.44 18.07 15.24
C PHE A 13 -9.58 17.01 15.93
N ARG A 14 -10.23 15.93 16.37
CA ARG A 14 -9.53 14.73 16.86
C ARG A 14 -8.98 14.00 15.65
N PHE A 15 -7.68 13.66 15.66
CA PHE A 15 -7.13 12.79 14.63
C PHE A 15 -7.85 11.45 14.63
N CYS A 16 -8.17 10.95 13.43
CA CYS A 16 -8.75 9.62 13.30
C CYS A 16 -7.66 8.54 13.38
N ASN A 17 -8.07 7.31 13.67
CA ASN A 17 -7.20 6.16 13.49
C ASN A 17 -7.24 5.73 12.03
N SER A 18 -6.19 5.05 11.58
CA SER A 18 -6.08 4.50 10.24
C SER A 18 -5.44 3.11 10.25
N ALA A 19 -5.39 2.45 9.10
CA ALA A 19 -4.54 1.29 8.89
C ALA A 19 -3.75 1.38 7.59
N ASN A 20 -2.50 0.92 7.64
CA ASN A 20 -1.75 0.59 6.44
C ASN A 20 -1.86 -0.90 6.17
N ILE A 21 -2.24 -1.27 4.95
CA ILE A 21 -2.19 -2.66 4.50
C ILE A 21 -0.75 -2.93 4.05
N VAL A 22 -0.02 -3.75 4.80
CA VAL A 22 1.40 -4.02 4.53
C VAL A 22 1.51 -4.98 3.35
N SER A 23 0.82 -6.12 3.44
CA SER A 23 0.82 -7.15 2.39
C SER A 23 -0.45 -8.00 2.45
N VAL A 24 -0.74 -8.67 1.33
CA VAL A 24 -1.71 -9.75 1.27
C VAL A 24 -1.06 -10.92 0.55
N SER A 25 -1.15 -12.13 1.12
CA SER A 25 -0.55 -13.34 0.55
C SER A 25 -1.52 -14.52 0.62
N ILE A 26 -1.53 -15.34 -0.42
CA ILE A 26 -2.13 -16.68 -0.37
C ILE A 26 -1.09 -17.59 0.27
N VAL A 27 -1.26 -17.92 1.55
CA VAL A 27 -0.26 -18.67 2.35
C VAL A 27 -0.49 -20.19 2.31
N SER A 28 -1.66 -20.63 1.86
CA SER A 28 -2.00 -22.02 1.59
C SER A 28 -3.02 -22.09 0.46
N SER A 29 -2.93 -23.13 -0.37
CA SER A 29 -3.82 -23.36 -1.50
C SER A 29 -3.97 -24.86 -1.75
N ASP A 30 -5.21 -25.35 -1.85
CA ASP A 30 -5.51 -26.75 -2.21
C ASP A 30 -5.09 -27.07 -3.64
N TYR A 31 -4.96 -26.03 -4.47
CA TYR A 31 -4.46 -26.11 -5.83
C TYR A 31 -2.93 -26.20 -5.92
N GLY A 32 -2.22 -25.96 -4.81
CA GLY A 32 -0.77 -25.79 -4.79
C GLY A 32 -0.32 -24.49 -5.46
N TYR A 33 0.93 -24.46 -5.92
CA TYR A 33 1.55 -23.34 -6.64
C TYR A 33 2.29 -23.89 -7.88
N PRO A 34 2.45 -23.11 -8.96
CA PRO A 34 2.04 -21.71 -9.13
C PRO A 34 0.54 -21.51 -9.37
N LEU A 35 0.05 -20.30 -9.04
CA LEU A 35 -1.31 -19.83 -9.29
C LEU A 35 -1.30 -18.58 -10.16
N ASN A 36 -2.14 -18.55 -11.20
CA ASN A 36 -2.40 -17.33 -11.97
C ASN A 36 -3.67 -16.65 -11.44
N VAL A 37 -3.50 -15.70 -10.52
CA VAL A 37 -4.55 -15.11 -9.69
C VAL A 37 -5.07 -13.80 -10.28
N TYR A 38 -6.39 -13.64 -10.29
CA TYR A 38 -7.08 -12.40 -10.66
C TYR A 38 -8.30 -12.17 -9.77
N GLY A 39 -8.98 -11.02 -9.91
CA GLY A 39 -10.13 -10.65 -9.11
C GLY A 39 -9.88 -9.39 -8.29
N THR A 40 -10.51 -9.29 -7.13
CA THR A 40 -10.52 -8.05 -6.34
C THR A 40 -10.34 -8.28 -4.84
N ILE A 41 -9.61 -7.36 -4.21
CA ILE A 41 -9.65 -7.13 -2.77
C ILE A 41 -10.03 -5.67 -2.56
N ILE A 42 -11.13 -5.43 -1.84
CA ILE A 42 -11.73 -4.12 -1.65
C ILE A 42 -11.80 -3.84 -0.16
N ALA A 43 -11.26 -2.71 0.29
CA ALA A 43 -11.51 -2.19 1.62
C ALA A 43 -12.73 -1.25 1.64
N ARG A 44 -13.50 -1.32 2.71
CA ARG A 44 -14.58 -0.39 3.07
C ARG A 44 -14.35 0.11 4.47
N ASP A 45 -13.80 1.32 4.53
CA ASP A 45 -13.42 1.94 5.78
C ASP A 45 -14.61 2.66 6.43
N SER A 46 -14.38 3.29 7.58
CA SER A 46 -15.44 3.96 8.33
C SER A 46 -15.87 5.30 7.75
N LEU A 47 -15.13 5.86 6.78
CA LEU A 47 -15.37 7.20 6.25
C LEU A 47 -16.66 7.28 5.42
N ASP A 48 -16.78 6.42 4.41
CA ASP A 48 -17.88 6.49 3.44
C ASP A 48 -18.41 5.12 3.01
N ARG A 49 -17.79 4.03 3.50
CA ARG A 49 -18.07 2.64 3.10
C ARG A 49 -17.99 2.39 1.59
N GLN A 50 -17.38 3.30 0.83
CA GLN A 50 -17.17 3.15 -0.60
C GLN A 50 -16.08 2.12 -0.88
N ARG A 51 -16.04 1.64 -2.12
CA ARG A 51 -15.09 0.61 -2.55
C ARG A 51 -13.71 1.22 -2.74
N ILE A 52 -12.76 0.83 -1.91
CA ILE A 52 -11.35 1.18 -2.06
C ILE A 52 -10.62 -0.07 -2.55
N TYR A 53 -10.25 -0.11 -3.83
CA TYR A 53 -9.53 -1.25 -4.40
C TYR A 53 -8.10 -1.31 -3.86
N LEU A 54 -7.75 -2.42 -3.25
CA LEU A 54 -6.39 -2.75 -2.83
C LEU A 54 -5.69 -3.63 -3.84
N PHE A 55 -6.43 -4.56 -4.44
CA PHE A 55 -6.00 -5.42 -5.53
C PHE A 55 -7.12 -5.48 -6.56
N GLN A 56 -6.79 -5.32 -7.83
CA GLN A 56 -7.72 -5.46 -8.94
C GLN A 56 -6.95 -5.93 -10.17
N ARG A 57 -7.25 -7.15 -10.62
CA ARG A 57 -6.65 -7.77 -11.80
C ARG A 57 -7.74 -8.44 -12.63
N ALA A 58 -7.67 -8.29 -13.94
CA ALA A 58 -8.58 -8.94 -14.88
C ALA A 58 -8.10 -10.37 -15.21
N LYS A 59 -8.95 -11.19 -15.82
CA LYS A 59 -8.62 -12.60 -16.13
C LYS A 59 -7.50 -12.74 -17.17
N ASP A 60 -7.34 -11.77 -18.04
CA ASP A 60 -6.27 -11.65 -19.03
C ASP A 60 -4.97 -11.06 -18.45
N ASP A 61 -5.06 -10.33 -17.32
CA ASP A 61 -3.95 -9.76 -16.57
C ASP A 61 -3.83 -10.42 -15.17
N CYS A 62 -3.59 -11.73 -15.14
CA CYS A 62 -3.40 -12.44 -13.87
C CYS A 62 -2.02 -12.14 -13.28
N GLN A 63 -1.93 -12.06 -11.95
CA GLN A 63 -0.65 -12.12 -11.26
C GLN A 63 -0.24 -13.59 -11.05
N ASN A 64 1.00 -13.93 -11.41
CA ASN A 64 1.57 -15.22 -11.08
C ASN A 64 2.05 -15.25 -9.62
N ILE A 65 1.60 -16.23 -8.86
CA ILE A 65 2.01 -16.52 -7.48
C ILE A 65 2.72 -17.86 -7.51
N SER A 66 4.06 -17.82 -7.47
CA SER A 66 4.93 -18.99 -7.56
C SER A 66 5.10 -19.72 -6.23
N SER A 67 4.95 -19.01 -5.10
CA SER A 67 5.10 -19.60 -3.78
C SER A 67 4.17 -18.97 -2.73
N LYS A 68 4.05 -19.63 -1.57
CA LYS A 68 3.34 -19.10 -0.40
C LYS A 68 3.94 -17.82 0.20
N ASN A 69 5.18 -17.49 -0.16
CA ASN A 69 5.88 -16.29 0.31
C ASN A 69 5.63 -15.09 -0.61
N ASP A 70 5.04 -15.31 -1.78
CA ASP A 70 4.80 -14.24 -2.74
C ASP A 70 3.62 -13.39 -2.24
N VAL A 71 3.72 -12.09 -2.45
CA VAL A 71 2.69 -11.11 -2.07
C VAL A 71 1.89 -10.69 -3.30
N LEU A 72 0.60 -10.43 -3.11
CA LEU A 72 -0.21 -9.78 -4.13
C LEU A 72 0.30 -8.35 -4.35
N VAL A 73 0.46 -7.93 -5.60
CA VAL A 73 0.84 -6.57 -5.98
C VAL A 73 -0.36 -5.65 -5.74
N LEU A 74 -0.35 -4.97 -4.60
CA LEU A 74 -1.40 -4.04 -4.23
C LEU A 74 -1.29 -2.74 -5.02
N THR A 75 -2.40 -2.29 -5.60
CA THR A 75 -2.53 -1.03 -6.36
C THR A 75 -3.25 0.06 -5.56
N GLY A 76 -3.42 -0.18 -4.26
CA GLY A 76 -4.08 0.74 -3.36
C GLY A 76 -3.62 0.57 -1.92
N PRO A 77 -4.20 1.35 -1.00
CA PRO A 77 -5.34 2.25 -1.25
C PRO A 77 -4.90 3.57 -1.92
N LYS A 78 -5.85 4.26 -2.57
CA LYS A 78 -5.63 5.59 -3.18
C LYS A 78 -5.90 6.77 -2.22
N ARG A 79 -6.31 6.46 -0.99
CA ARG A 79 -6.52 7.35 0.16
C ARG A 79 -6.31 6.57 1.46
N GLY A 80 -6.16 7.23 2.58
CA GLY A 80 -6.06 6.62 3.92
C GLY A 80 -7.33 5.83 4.25
N LEU A 81 -7.17 4.78 5.06
CA LEU A 81 -8.27 3.92 5.48
C LEU A 81 -8.72 4.29 6.89
N MET A 82 -9.75 5.10 7.00
CA MET A 82 -10.25 5.60 8.28
C MET A 82 -10.85 4.49 9.15
N ILE A 83 -10.46 4.45 10.42
CA ILE A 83 -11.02 3.54 11.42
C ILE A 83 -11.73 4.31 12.52
N CYS A 84 -13.06 4.20 12.53
CA CYS A 84 -13.91 4.53 13.68
C CYS A 84 -14.40 3.24 14.35
N ASP A 85 -15.10 2.40 13.57
CA ASP A 85 -15.65 1.13 14.06
C ASP A 85 -14.83 -0.05 13.52
N SER A 86 -14.81 -0.19 12.20
CA SER A 86 -14.08 -1.25 11.51
C SER A 86 -13.80 -0.93 10.05
N ILE A 87 -12.82 -1.62 9.48
CA ILE A 87 -12.63 -1.74 8.02
C ILE A 87 -13.05 -3.15 7.63
N ILE A 88 -13.96 -3.23 6.67
CA ILE A 88 -14.38 -4.51 6.07
C ILE A 88 -13.60 -4.70 4.78
N PHE A 89 -13.05 -5.89 4.58
CA PHE A 89 -12.39 -6.28 3.33
C PHE A 89 -13.24 -7.29 2.60
N GLU A 90 -13.66 -6.96 1.38
CA GLU A 90 -14.32 -7.89 0.46
C GLU A 90 -13.26 -8.56 -0.41
N VAL A 91 -13.15 -9.87 -0.30
CA VAL A 91 -12.25 -10.71 -1.10
C VAL A 91 -13.06 -11.50 -2.11
N ASP A 92 -12.71 -11.39 -3.39
CA ASP A 92 -13.19 -12.28 -4.46
C ASP A 92 -12.02 -12.52 -5.42
N LEU A 93 -11.20 -13.53 -5.09
CA LEU A 93 -10.04 -13.95 -5.86
C LEU A 93 -10.33 -15.24 -6.61
N LYS A 94 -9.78 -15.30 -7.81
CA LYS A 94 -9.93 -16.39 -8.74
C LYS A 94 -8.61 -16.83 -9.35
N VAL A 95 -8.56 -18.03 -9.87
CA VAL A 95 -7.44 -18.60 -10.62
C VAL A 95 -7.87 -18.94 -12.04
N LYS A 96 -7.03 -18.57 -13.01
CA LYS A 96 -7.28 -18.86 -14.44
C LYS A 96 -6.92 -20.31 -14.79
N ASP A 97 -5.81 -20.77 -14.24
CA ASP A 97 -5.27 -22.11 -14.39
C ASP A 97 -4.43 -22.44 -13.15
N VAL A 98 -4.25 -23.74 -12.94
CA VAL A 98 -3.42 -24.31 -11.88
C VAL A 98 -2.47 -25.27 -12.55
N ASN A 99 -1.16 -25.03 -12.41
CA ASN A 99 -0.12 -25.83 -13.07
C ASN A 99 -0.36 -26.03 -14.57
N GLY A 100 -0.83 -24.98 -15.27
CA GLY A 100 -1.12 -25.00 -16.70
C GLY A 100 -2.39 -25.77 -17.10
N ARG A 101 -3.17 -26.30 -16.14
CA ARG A 101 -4.46 -26.95 -16.39
C ARG A 101 -5.61 -26.00 -16.06
N LYS A 102 -6.57 -25.87 -16.98
CA LYS A 102 -7.80 -25.11 -16.73
C LYS A 102 -8.62 -25.81 -15.66
N VAL A 103 -8.99 -25.09 -14.60
CA VAL A 103 -9.82 -25.61 -13.51
C VAL A 103 -11.26 -25.13 -13.69
N LYS A 104 -12.22 -26.00 -13.35
CA LYS A 104 -13.65 -25.67 -13.29
C LYS A 104 -13.96 -25.30 -11.83
N ASP A 105 -14.54 -24.12 -11.65
CA ASP A 105 -14.61 -23.35 -10.39
C ASP A 105 -13.39 -22.45 -10.18
N GLU A 106 -13.53 -21.21 -10.62
CA GLU A 106 -12.46 -20.22 -10.71
C GLU A 106 -12.07 -19.67 -9.34
N ARG A 107 -12.87 -19.84 -8.27
CA ARG A 107 -12.67 -19.09 -7.02
C ARG A 107 -11.61 -19.74 -6.13
N VAL A 108 -10.53 -19.02 -5.86
CA VAL A 108 -9.49 -19.46 -4.91
C VAL A 108 -9.78 -18.96 -3.49
N SER A 109 -10.35 -17.76 -3.35
CA SER A 109 -10.75 -17.21 -2.06
C SER A 109 -11.93 -16.26 -2.21
N LYS A 110 -12.95 -16.38 -1.35
CA LYS A 110 -14.09 -15.46 -1.36
C LYS A 110 -14.69 -15.28 0.02
N GLY A 111 -14.75 -14.04 0.51
CA GLY A 111 -15.28 -13.79 1.83
C GLY A 111 -15.08 -12.37 2.32
N LEU A 112 -15.41 -12.16 3.58
CA LEU A 112 -15.21 -10.90 4.28
C LEU A 112 -14.15 -11.07 5.36
N MET A 113 -13.30 -10.06 5.53
CA MET A 113 -12.39 -9.91 6.67
C MET A 113 -12.69 -8.60 7.36
N GLU A 114 -12.34 -8.48 8.63
CA GLU A 114 -12.60 -7.27 9.41
C GLU A 114 -11.38 -6.89 10.26
N ILE A 115 -10.99 -5.62 10.19
CA ILE A 115 -10.18 -4.99 11.22
C ILE A 115 -11.14 -4.26 12.16
N ASN A 116 -11.31 -4.77 13.38
CA ASN A 116 -12.18 -4.17 14.39
C ASN A 116 -11.45 -3.08 15.18
N GLY A 117 -11.72 -1.81 14.87
CA GLY A 117 -11.10 -0.65 15.50
C GLY A 117 -11.38 -0.54 16.99
N ILE A 118 -12.61 -0.82 17.44
CA ILE A 118 -13.01 -0.75 18.86
C ILE A 118 -12.16 -1.69 19.71
N LYS A 119 -11.99 -2.93 19.26
CA LYS A 119 -11.13 -3.92 19.92
C LYS A 119 -9.67 -3.45 19.96
N ARG A 120 -9.16 -2.81 18.89
CA ARG A 120 -7.78 -2.31 18.83
C ARG A 120 -7.54 -1.09 19.71
N LEU A 121 -8.59 -0.33 20.03
CA LEU A 121 -8.54 0.76 21.00
C LEU A 121 -8.62 0.30 22.45
N SER A 122 -9.13 -0.92 22.70
CA SER A 122 -9.31 -1.48 24.04
C SER A 122 -7.99 -1.91 24.72
N TYR A 123 -6.87 -1.91 24.00
CA TYR A 123 -5.57 -2.31 24.52
C TYR A 123 -4.52 -1.21 24.29
N PRO A 124 -3.39 -1.21 25.03
CA PRO A 124 -2.27 -0.32 24.74
C PRO A 124 -1.80 -0.49 23.29
N PRO A 125 -1.30 0.58 22.66
CA PRO A 125 -0.78 0.49 21.31
C PRO A 125 0.39 -0.51 21.30
N LYS A 126 0.29 -1.53 20.46
CA LYS A 126 1.40 -2.40 20.12
C LYS A 126 1.83 -2.05 18.70
N TYR A 127 3.00 -1.45 18.56
CA TYR A 127 3.60 -1.11 17.28
C TYR A 127 4.14 -2.37 16.61
N GLN A 128 3.24 -3.20 16.11
CA GLN A 128 3.55 -4.46 15.47
C GLN A 128 2.64 -4.65 14.27
N VAL A 129 3.16 -5.36 13.26
CA VAL A 129 2.33 -5.86 12.16
C VAL A 129 1.37 -6.90 12.72
N GLN A 130 0.11 -6.81 12.30
CA GLN A 130 -0.96 -7.71 12.68
C GLN A 130 -1.48 -8.43 11.44
N THR A 131 -1.97 -9.65 11.64
CA THR A 131 -2.46 -10.50 10.56
C THR A 131 -3.92 -10.85 10.82
N GLU A 132 -4.79 -10.52 9.88
CA GLU A 132 -6.11 -11.13 9.79
C GLU A 132 -6.05 -12.29 8.78
N LYS A 133 -6.72 -13.42 9.09
CA LYS A 133 -6.73 -14.60 8.22
C LYS A 133 -8.10 -14.85 7.63
N LEU A 134 -8.14 -15.21 6.35
CA LEU A 134 -9.35 -15.71 5.68
C LEU A 134 -9.09 -17.11 5.14
N VAL A 135 -9.63 -18.11 5.83
CA VAL A 135 -9.73 -19.48 5.31
C VAL A 135 -11.04 -19.56 4.53
N SER A 136 -10.95 -19.70 3.21
CA SER A 136 -12.14 -19.74 2.36
C SER A 136 -11.89 -20.43 1.04
N MET A 137 -12.89 -21.15 0.54
CA MET A 137 -12.87 -21.91 -0.71
C MET A 137 -11.69 -22.89 -0.74
N HIS A 138 -10.64 -22.58 -1.49
CA HIS A 138 -9.48 -23.44 -1.74
C HIS A 138 -8.18 -22.82 -1.25
N SER A 139 -8.25 -21.80 -0.39
CA SER A 139 -7.04 -21.14 0.12
C SER A 139 -7.18 -20.54 1.51
N THR A 140 -6.02 -20.23 2.09
CA THR A 140 -5.91 -19.32 3.23
C THR A 140 -5.18 -18.06 2.79
N LEU A 141 -5.80 -16.91 3.03
CA LEU A 141 -5.19 -15.59 2.85
C LEU A 141 -4.75 -15.02 4.19
N ASP A 142 -3.56 -14.47 4.23
CA ASP A 142 -3.09 -13.61 5.32
C ASP A 142 -3.10 -12.15 4.81
N LEU A 143 -3.81 -11.28 5.53
CA LEU A 143 -3.79 -9.82 5.34
C LEU A 143 -3.01 -9.20 6.49
N ASN A 144 -1.85 -8.65 6.18
CA ASN A 144 -0.97 -7.99 7.14
C ASN A 144 -1.20 -6.49 7.15
N TYR A 145 -1.32 -5.88 8.33
CA TYR A 145 -1.57 -4.45 8.48
C TYR A 145 -0.90 -3.86 9.72
N THR A 146 -0.73 -2.54 9.71
CA THR A 146 -0.42 -1.76 10.92
C THR A 146 -1.61 -0.88 11.28
N PHE A 147 -1.88 -0.76 12.59
CA PHE A 147 -2.93 0.11 13.11
C PHE A 147 -2.30 1.42 13.59
N VAL A 148 -2.69 2.53 12.96
CA VAL A 148 -2.07 3.85 13.17
C VAL A 148 -3.03 4.72 13.99
N ARG A 149 -2.59 5.16 15.17
CA ARG A 149 -3.31 6.14 15.99
C ARG A 149 -2.92 7.55 15.61
N ASN A 150 -3.84 8.49 15.80
CA ASN A 150 -3.63 9.90 15.46
C ASN A 150 -3.08 10.09 14.04
N ALA A 151 -3.71 9.46 13.06
CA ALA A 151 -3.15 9.30 11.73
C ALA A 151 -3.37 10.56 10.86
N VAL A 152 -2.35 10.87 10.07
CA VAL A 152 -2.45 11.70 8.87
C VAL A 152 -2.11 10.86 7.64
N GLU A 153 -2.67 11.25 6.50
CA GLU A 153 -2.40 10.65 5.20
C GLU A 153 -1.20 11.35 4.55
N GLY A 154 -0.14 10.61 4.29
CA GLY A 154 0.96 11.02 3.40
C GLY A 154 0.74 10.45 2.00
N THR A 155 0.51 11.32 1.02
CA THR A 155 0.54 10.96 -0.40
C THR A 155 1.93 11.24 -0.96
N VAL A 156 2.61 10.18 -1.39
CA VAL A 156 3.98 10.19 -1.89
C VAL A 156 3.98 10.38 -3.41
N GLU A 157 4.85 11.25 -3.89
CA GLU A 157 5.10 11.42 -5.32
C GLU A 157 6.61 11.46 -5.55
N ALA A 158 7.11 10.62 -6.46
CA ALA A 158 8.51 10.61 -6.86
C ALA A 158 8.64 11.19 -8.27
N ARG A 159 9.58 12.10 -8.45
CA ARG A 159 9.91 12.71 -9.74
C ARG A 159 11.38 12.49 -10.05
N MET A 160 11.69 11.96 -11.22
CA MET A 160 13.06 11.93 -11.73
C MET A 160 13.50 13.36 -12.06
N ILE A 161 14.70 13.72 -11.61
CA ILE A 161 15.37 14.94 -12.02
C ILE A 161 16.11 14.59 -13.31
N LEU A 162 15.46 14.86 -14.43
CA LEU A 162 16.02 14.63 -15.77
C LEU A 162 17.05 15.72 -16.06
N GLU A 163 18.34 15.43 -15.84
CA GLU A 163 19.44 16.18 -16.43
C GLU A 163 19.57 15.80 -17.92
N GLU A 164 20.39 16.51 -18.72
CA GLU A 164 20.67 16.14 -20.12
C GLU A 164 21.36 14.76 -20.19
N GLY A 165 20.56 13.70 -20.14
CA GLY A 165 21.00 12.31 -20.05
C GLY A 165 19.88 11.33 -20.38
N PRO A 166 20.20 10.07 -20.71
CA PRO A 166 19.32 9.17 -21.46
C PRO A 166 18.36 8.33 -20.60
N VAL A 167 18.33 8.49 -19.27
CA VAL A 167 17.58 7.58 -18.39
C VAL A 167 16.27 8.24 -17.96
N ASP A 168 15.20 7.84 -18.63
CA ASP A 168 13.82 8.25 -18.35
C ASP A 168 13.04 7.15 -17.60
N TYR A 169 13.72 6.18 -17.02
CA TYR A 169 13.07 5.09 -16.27
C TYR A 169 13.77 4.81 -14.94
N PHE A 170 13.01 4.29 -13.98
CA PHE A 170 13.51 3.81 -12.70
C PHE A 170 13.38 2.29 -12.61
N HIS A 171 14.50 1.64 -12.28
CA HIS A 171 14.58 0.21 -11.99
C HIS A 171 15.00 0.00 -10.53
N GLY A 172 14.04 -0.37 -9.68
CA GLY A 172 14.28 -0.52 -8.26
C GLY A 172 13.02 -0.60 -7.41
N LYS A 173 13.17 -0.30 -6.12
CA LYS A 173 12.09 -0.33 -5.11
C LYS A 173 11.93 1.04 -4.46
N ILE A 174 10.68 1.40 -4.18
CA ILE A 174 10.32 2.56 -3.36
C ILE A 174 9.52 2.05 -2.18
N VAL A 175 10.02 2.31 -0.99
CA VAL A 175 9.50 1.75 0.26
C VAL A 175 9.26 2.86 1.25
N ALA A 176 8.12 2.79 1.93
CA ALA A 176 7.79 3.64 3.05
C ALA A 176 7.90 2.86 4.37
N HIS A 177 8.45 3.51 5.37
CA HIS A 177 8.60 2.98 6.72
C HIS A 177 8.23 4.07 7.72
N THR A 178 7.61 3.71 8.83
CA THR A 178 7.29 4.64 9.92
C THR A 178 8.15 4.34 11.13
N SER A 179 8.67 5.35 11.82
CA SER A 179 9.68 5.19 12.88
C SER A 179 9.32 4.19 13.99
N SER A 180 8.03 3.94 14.27
CA SER A 180 7.61 2.99 15.30
C SER A 180 7.33 1.57 14.81
N PHE A 181 7.11 1.34 13.51
CA PHE A 181 6.69 0.04 13.00
C PHE A 181 7.82 -0.64 12.22
N PRO A 182 8.28 -1.84 12.62
CA PRO A 182 9.36 -2.55 11.93
C PRO A 182 8.84 -3.25 10.66
N CYS A 183 8.21 -2.52 9.74
CA CYS A 183 7.72 -3.07 8.49
C CYS A 183 7.81 -2.08 7.33
N ASP A 184 8.03 -2.66 6.16
CA ASP A 184 8.14 -1.95 4.91
C ASP A 184 6.80 -1.93 4.19
N ILE A 185 6.31 -0.73 3.91
CA ILE A 185 5.14 -0.49 3.07
C ILE A 185 5.65 -0.27 1.64
N MET A 186 5.54 -1.32 0.82
CA MET A 186 5.97 -1.29 -0.58
C MET A 186 5.09 -0.34 -1.40
N LEU A 187 5.69 0.72 -1.96
CA LEU A 187 5.02 1.62 -2.89
C LEU A 187 5.27 1.21 -4.34
N HIS A 188 6.46 0.69 -4.62
CA HIS A 188 6.85 0.16 -5.92
C HIS A 188 7.94 -0.90 -5.81
N ASP A 189 7.85 -1.95 -6.61
CA ASP A 189 8.91 -2.95 -6.81
C ASP A 189 8.99 -3.32 -8.29
N SER A 190 10.11 -3.02 -8.95
CA SER A 190 10.26 -3.31 -10.37
C SER A 190 10.26 -4.78 -10.74
N GLU A 191 10.61 -5.68 -9.81
CA GLU A 191 10.57 -7.12 -10.06
C GLU A 191 9.12 -7.62 -10.17
N LEU A 192 8.19 -6.96 -9.45
CA LEU A 192 6.79 -7.36 -9.37
C LEU A 192 5.86 -6.55 -10.29
N ALA A 193 6.17 -5.27 -10.48
CA ALA A 193 5.31 -4.31 -11.20
C ALA A 193 5.96 -3.73 -12.48
N GLY A 194 7.21 -4.10 -12.78
CA GLY A 194 7.96 -3.58 -13.92
C GLY A 194 8.67 -2.25 -13.64
N MET A 195 9.47 -1.78 -14.60
CA MET A 195 10.15 -0.49 -14.48
C MET A 195 9.16 0.68 -14.56
N LEU A 196 9.44 1.77 -13.85
CA LEU A 196 8.64 2.99 -13.96
C LEU A 196 9.25 3.90 -15.00
N THR A 197 8.52 4.23 -16.06
CA THR A 197 8.91 5.29 -17.00
C THR A 197 8.46 6.65 -16.46
N ALA A 198 9.34 7.63 -16.55
CA ALA A 198 9.09 9.02 -16.20
C ALA A 198 8.11 9.63 -17.20
N GLY A 199 6.98 10.10 -16.68
CA GLY A 199 6.00 10.86 -17.46
C GLY A 199 6.39 12.34 -17.60
N GLU A 200 5.39 13.16 -17.91
CA GLU A 200 5.53 14.62 -17.95
C GLU A 200 6.10 15.16 -16.62
N GLY A 201 7.11 16.04 -16.72
CA GLY A 201 7.77 16.62 -15.54
C GLY A 201 8.57 15.61 -14.70
N GLY A 202 8.89 14.43 -15.25
CA GLY A 202 9.69 13.41 -14.58
C GLY A 202 8.89 12.52 -13.63
N ILE A 203 7.56 12.64 -13.57
CA ILE A 203 6.75 11.97 -12.55
C ILE A 203 6.73 10.45 -12.78
N LEU A 204 7.04 9.70 -11.71
CA LEU A 204 6.94 8.23 -11.67
C LEU A 204 5.58 7.80 -11.14
N GLN A 205 4.79 7.11 -11.97
CA GLN A 205 3.45 6.66 -11.61
C GLN A 205 3.50 5.34 -10.83
N THR A 206 3.63 5.43 -9.50
CA THR A 206 3.54 4.25 -8.63
C THR A 206 2.09 3.76 -8.53
N ALA A 207 1.88 2.44 -8.50
CA ALA A 207 0.54 1.87 -8.33
C ALA A 207 -0.05 2.21 -6.95
N ARG A 208 0.82 2.34 -5.94
CA ARG A 208 0.47 2.71 -4.58
C ARG A 208 1.29 3.92 -4.14
N ARG A 209 0.64 4.87 -3.48
CA ARG A 209 1.28 6.13 -3.07
C ARG A 209 0.84 6.67 -1.72
N VAL A 210 -0.08 6.00 -1.04
CA VAL A 210 -0.66 6.49 0.21
C VAL A 210 -0.17 5.66 1.39
N VAL A 211 0.29 6.38 2.42
CA VAL A 211 0.75 5.83 3.69
C VAL A 211 0.11 6.64 4.81
N SER A 212 -0.47 5.96 5.81
CA SER A 212 -0.93 6.58 7.04
C SER A 212 0.21 6.63 8.05
N VAL A 213 0.43 7.79 8.67
CA VAL A 213 1.52 8.00 9.62
C VAL A 213 0.94 8.64 10.87
N SER A 214 1.38 8.23 12.05
CA SER A 214 0.96 8.92 13.28
C SER A 214 1.57 10.32 13.29
N ILE A 215 0.84 11.33 13.77
CA ILE A 215 1.38 12.69 13.93
C ILE A 215 2.60 12.74 14.85
N ASP A 216 2.73 11.75 15.73
CA ASP A 216 3.80 11.62 16.72
C ASP A 216 5.01 10.81 16.20
N GLU A 217 5.00 10.42 14.92
CA GLU A 217 6.03 9.59 14.26
C GLU A 217 6.68 10.32 13.09
N THR A 218 7.66 9.67 12.45
CA THR A 218 8.23 10.15 11.19
C THR A 218 8.10 9.11 10.09
N LEU A 219 7.99 9.60 8.86
CA LEU A 219 7.93 8.77 7.65
C LEU A 219 9.31 8.74 7.01
N LEU A 220 9.91 7.56 6.94
CA LEU A 220 11.11 7.31 6.16
C LEU A 220 10.72 6.78 4.79
N LEU A 221 11.21 7.42 3.74
CA LEU A 221 11.07 6.96 2.36
C LEU A 221 12.43 6.53 1.84
N THR A 222 12.52 5.25 1.51
CA THR A 222 13.72 4.61 0.97
C THR A 222 13.53 4.33 -0.51
N VAL A 223 14.47 4.81 -1.32
CA VAL A 223 14.58 4.46 -2.74
C VAL A 223 15.82 3.59 -2.89
N ALA A 224 15.64 2.39 -3.42
CA ALA A 224 16.71 1.43 -3.65
C ALA A 224 16.74 1.06 -5.14
N ALA A 225 17.84 1.33 -5.82
CA ALA A 225 18.01 0.94 -7.21
C ALA A 225 18.42 -0.53 -7.30
N ALA A 226 17.97 -1.23 -8.34
CA ALA A 226 18.21 -2.66 -8.49
C ALA A 226 19.70 -3.03 -8.62
N THR A 227 20.50 -2.15 -9.23
CA THR A 227 21.91 -2.41 -9.54
C THR A 227 22.90 -1.67 -8.64
N SER A 228 22.53 -0.53 -8.05
CA SER A 228 23.43 0.19 -7.14
C SER A 228 22.77 1.34 -6.39
N GLY A 229 22.99 1.40 -5.08
CA GLY A 229 22.66 2.55 -4.25
C GLY A 229 21.32 2.44 -3.54
N VAL A 230 21.26 3.06 -2.37
CA VAL A 230 20.06 3.23 -1.56
C VAL A 230 20.12 4.64 -1.01
N GLY A 231 19.03 5.38 -1.14
CA GLY A 231 18.82 6.66 -0.48
C GLY A 231 17.66 6.55 0.50
N THR A 232 17.69 7.28 1.61
CA THR A 232 16.56 7.42 2.52
C THR A 232 16.42 8.88 2.93
N VAL A 233 15.18 9.36 2.91
CA VAL A 233 14.81 10.71 3.37
C VAL A 233 13.70 10.58 4.42
N GLU A 234 13.68 11.52 5.36
CA GLU A 234 12.74 11.53 6.47
C GLU A 234 11.79 12.71 6.35
N PHE A 235 10.51 12.48 6.64
CA PHE A 235 9.47 13.49 6.63
C PHE A 235 8.71 13.51 7.95
N THR A 236 8.47 14.71 8.46
CA THR A 236 7.63 14.93 9.65
C THR A 236 6.17 15.12 9.22
N PRO A 237 5.23 14.31 9.74
CA PRO A 237 3.81 14.40 9.41
C PRO A 237 3.18 15.72 9.88
N LYS A 238 2.21 16.24 9.11
CA LYS A 238 1.55 17.53 9.36
C LYS A 238 0.05 17.45 9.14
N ARG A 239 -0.72 18.40 9.69
CA ARG A 239 -2.19 18.51 9.51
C ARG A 239 -2.62 19.02 8.12
N GLY A 240 -1.67 19.20 7.22
CA GLY A 240 -1.80 19.87 5.93
C GLY A 240 -0.44 20.43 5.51
N SER A 241 -0.30 20.81 4.24
CA SER A 241 0.98 21.14 3.55
C SER A 241 1.62 19.95 2.87
N TYR A 242 2.72 20.22 2.17
CA TYR A 242 3.61 19.22 1.62
C TYR A 242 5.05 19.51 2.06
N ASP A 243 5.88 18.48 1.94
CA ASP A 243 7.33 18.53 2.10
C ASP A 243 7.99 17.90 0.87
N GLU A 244 9.18 18.37 0.51
CA GLU A 244 9.93 17.90 -0.65
C GLU A 244 11.40 17.70 -0.28
N GLU A 245 11.94 16.54 -0.62
CA GLU A 245 13.35 16.21 -0.38
C GLU A 245 13.98 15.63 -1.63
N LYS A 246 15.27 15.96 -1.85
CA LYS A 246 16.05 15.37 -2.94
C LYS A 246 16.72 14.10 -2.45
N ILE A 247 16.63 13.05 -3.26
CA ILE A 247 17.27 11.77 -3.00
C ILE A 247 18.15 11.40 -4.19
N THR A 248 19.37 10.95 -3.89
CA THR A 248 20.30 10.38 -4.89
C THR A 248 20.50 8.91 -4.55
N CYS A 249 20.29 8.04 -5.53
CA CYS A 249 20.33 6.60 -5.39
C CYS A 249 21.03 5.99 -6.61
N GLY A 250 22.33 5.75 -6.49
CA GLY A 250 23.15 5.39 -7.64
C GLY A 250 23.14 6.51 -8.68
N ASP A 251 22.78 6.18 -9.91
CA ASP A 251 22.67 7.13 -11.02
C ASP A 251 21.33 7.90 -11.02
N TYR A 252 20.39 7.52 -10.16
CA TYR A 252 19.09 8.18 -10.08
C TYR A 252 19.13 9.38 -9.14
N LYS A 253 18.77 10.55 -9.67
CA LYS A 253 18.43 11.74 -8.89
C LYS A 253 16.92 11.93 -8.91
N MET A 254 16.29 12.01 -7.74
CA MET A 254 14.85 12.20 -7.63
C MET A 254 14.49 13.30 -6.65
N LEU A 255 13.35 13.94 -6.89
CA LEU A 255 12.64 14.75 -5.91
C LEU A 255 11.47 13.93 -5.39
N VAL A 256 11.43 13.71 -4.08
CA VAL A 256 10.35 13.00 -3.40
C VAL A 256 9.51 14.04 -2.67
N LYS A 257 8.22 14.07 -2.98
CA LYS A 257 7.23 14.94 -2.35
C LYS A 257 6.30 14.11 -1.48
N VAL A 258 6.01 14.57 -0.28
CA VAL A 258 4.92 14.05 0.54
C VAL A 258 3.90 15.15 0.76
N THR A 259 2.66 14.92 0.31
CA THR A 259 1.53 15.80 0.59
C THR A 259 0.75 15.25 1.77
N TRP A 260 0.62 16.05 2.82
CA TRP A 260 -0.07 15.67 4.04
C TRP A 260 -1.52 16.12 4.02
N SER A 261 -2.42 15.23 4.41
CA SER A 261 -3.82 15.56 4.63
C SER A 261 -4.37 14.81 5.84
N ILE A 262 -5.44 15.32 6.43
CA ILE A 262 -6.08 14.62 7.54
C ILE A 262 -6.93 13.46 7.02
N VAL A 263 -6.90 12.36 7.76
CA VAL A 263 -7.86 11.27 7.59
C VAL A 263 -9.10 11.66 8.39
N CYS A 264 -10.12 12.25 7.77
CA CYS A 264 -11.29 12.71 8.51
C CYS A 264 -12.60 12.73 7.69
N TRP A 265 -13.70 12.88 8.44
CA TRP A 265 -15.05 13.22 7.97
C TRP A 265 -15.15 14.63 7.39
#